data_AF-A0A1W9QSQ6-F1
#
_entry.id   AF-A0A1W9QSQ6-F1
#
_cell.length_a   1.000
_cell.length_b   1.000
_cell.length_c   1.000
_cell.angle_alpha   90.00
_cell.angle_beta   90.00
_cell.angle_gamma   90.00
#
_symmetry.space_group_name_H-M   'P 1'
#
loop_
_entity.id
_entity.type
_entity.pdbx_description
1 polymer ?
#
loop_
_entity_poly.entity_id
_entity_poly.type
_entity_poly.pdbx_seq_one_letter_code
_entity_poly.pdbx_strand_id
1 'polypeptide(L)'
;MQKIIPYLAILIVIIYAVYNAKFHNPKKVDTHTHTNYEEHIKTHKTTTHYEDELSHINTDEYTKEYIIRVIDHGSNILDFKGGEMEGGFAAHDDAEKIACYVMEFSGKKCTAPYPKNAAMFYTSICGGCHGDDGKGLGGTYPDLTKAKLLGIEKRESFLRSMSMHK
;
A
#
# COMPACT_ATOMS: atom_id res chain seq x y z
N MET A 1 32.95 21.62 45.19
CA MET A 1 32.93 21.25 43.75
C MET A 1 31.57 20.74 43.24
N GLN A 2 30.68 20.18 44.09
CA GLN A 2 29.36 19.65 43.66
C GLN A 2 28.33 20.69 43.18
N LYS A 3 28.45 21.98 43.52
CA LYS A 3 27.46 23.01 43.16
C LYS A 3 27.67 23.65 41.78
N ILE A 4 28.79 23.40 41.10
CA ILE A 4 29.15 24.04 39.81
C ILE A 4 28.72 23.19 38.60
N ILE A 5 28.68 21.87 38.78
CA ILE A 5 28.27 20.89 37.77
C ILE A 5 26.87 21.17 37.18
N PRO A 6 25.81 21.50 37.97
CA PRO A 6 24.49 21.77 37.39
C PRO A 6 24.48 23.05 36.53
N TYR A 7 25.23 24.08 36.90
CA TYR A 7 25.29 25.32 36.12
C TYR A 7 26.03 25.14 34.80
N LEU A 8 27.07 24.30 34.77
CA LEU A 8 27.76 23.96 33.52
C LEU A 8 26.88 23.16 32.57
N ALA A 9 26.09 22.20 33.08
CA ALA A 9 25.14 21.45 32.27
C ALA A 9 24.06 22.37 31.66
N ILE A 10 23.52 23.29 32.45
CA ILE A 10 22.55 24.30 31.97
C ILE A 10 23.18 25.18 30.90
N LEU A 11 24.41 25.64 31.09
CA LEU A 11 25.11 26.47 30.11
C LEU A 11 25.33 25.73 28.79
N ILE A 12 25.72 24.45 28.84
CA ILE A 12 25.88 23.60 27.65
C ILE A 12 24.57 23.44 26.89
N VAL A 13 23.45 23.21 27.59
CA VAL A 13 22.12 23.09 26.97
C VAL A 13 21.72 24.41 26.31
N ILE A 14 21.95 25.55 26.96
CA ILE A 14 21.65 26.87 26.39
C ILE A 14 22.50 27.14 25.16
N ILE A 15 23.81 26.86 25.22
CA ILE A 15 24.71 27.03 24.08
C ILE A 15 24.29 26.13 22.91
N TYR A 16 23.94 24.88 23.19
CA TYR A 16 23.48 23.93 22.18
C TYR A 16 22.15 24.38 21.55
N ALA A 17 21.21 24.88 22.35
CA ALA A 17 19.94 25.42 21.87
C ALA A 17 20.15 26.66 20.97
N VAL A 18 21.02 27.59 21.37
CA VAL A 18 21.37 28.77 20.57
C VAL A 18 22.09 28.38 19.28
N TYR A 19 22.99 27.38 19.34
CA TYR A 19 23.65 26.84 18.16
C TYR A 19 22.64 26.24 17.19
N ASN A 20 21.72 25.39 17.67
CA ASN A 20 20.69 24.80 16.83
C ASN A 20 19.75 25.86 16.24
N ALA A 21 19.39 26.90 17.00
CA ALA A 21 18.50 27.95 16.51
C ALA A 21 19.16 28.83 15.42
N LYS A 22 20.48 29.08 15.50
CA LYS A 22 21.18 29.97 14.56
C LYS A 22 21.86 29.27 13.39
N PHE A 23 22.34 28.04 13.60
CA PHE A 23 23.24 27.37 12.65
C PHE A 23 22.69 26.05 12.11
N HIS A 24 21.63 25.51 12.72
CA HIS A 24 20.91 24.38 12.12
C HIS A 24 19.95 24.94 11.07
N ASN A 25 20.31 24.82 9.79
CA ASN A 25 19.37 25.00 8.70
C ASN A 25 18.58 23.70 8.56
N PRO A 26 17.34 23.58 9.09
CA PRO A 26 16.52 22.42 8.78
C PRO A 26 16.41 22.35 7.25
N LYS A 27 16.68 21.18 6.67
CA LYS A 27 16.37 20.96 5.25
C LYS A 27 14.90 21.32 5.06
N LYS A 28 14.64 22.40 4.32
CA LYS A 28 13.28 22.72 3.89
C LYS A 28 12.82 21.53 3.06
N VAL A 29 11.87 20.77 3.60
CA VAL A 29 11.14 19.78 2.81
C VAL A 29 10.44 20.57 1.72
N ASP A 30 10.70 20.23 0.47
CA ASP A 30 10.05 20.87 -0.65
C ASP A 30 8.54 20.57 -0.56
N THR A 31 7.75 21.61 -0.27
CA THR A 31 6.29 21.52 -0.17
C THR A 31 5.61 21.81 -1.50
N HIS A 32 6.35 21.92 -2.60
CA HIS A 32 5.75 22.04 -3.91
C HIS A 32 5.03 20.74 -4.27
N THR A 33 3.69 20.75 -4.14
CA THR A 33 2.85 19.73 -4.73
C THR A 33 3.09 19.73 -6.24
N HIS A 34 3.40 18.56 -6.78
CA HIS A 34 3.64 18.39 -8.21
C HIS A 34 2.43 18.92 -8.97
N THR A 35 2.62 19.72 -10.02
CA THR A 35 1.52 20.37 -10.77
C THR A 35 0.47 19.36 -11.26
N ASN A 36 0.93 18.15 -11.59
CA ASN A 36 0.11 17.01 -11.98
C ASN A 36 -0.86 16.53 -10.87
N TYR A 37 -0.47 16.67 -9.60
CA TYR A 37 -1.32 16.29 -8.45
C TYR A 37 -2.45 17.30 -8.26
N GLU A 38 -2.17 18.60 -8.38
CA GLU A 38 -3.19 19.66 -8.35
C GLU A 38 -4.18 19.55 -9.51
N GLU A 39 -3.71 19.17 -10.69
CA GLU A 39 -4.55 18.94 -11.86
C GLU A 39 -5.40 17.66 -11.72
N HIS A 40 -4.84 16.59 -11.15
CA HIS A 40 -5.56 15.37 -10.83
C HIS A 40 -6.67 15.60 -9.78
N ILE A 41 -6.41 16.40 -8.73
CA ILE A 41 -7.44 16.75 -7.74
C ILE A 41 -8.65 17.43 -8.41
N LYS A 42 -8.42 18.26 -9.43
CA LYS A 42 -9.52 18.92 -10.17
C LYS A 42 -10.41 17.95 -10.95
N THR A 43 -9.93 16.74 -11.25
CA THR A 43 -10.75 15.71 -11.91
C THR A 43 -11.77 15.07 -10.96
N HIS A 44 -11.53 15.13 -9.65
CA HIS A 44 -12.44 14.65 -8.61
C HIS A 44 -13.46 15.75 -8.30
N LYS A 45 -14.68 15.59 -8.83
CA LYS A 45 -15.76 16.58 -8.65
C LYS A 45 -16.21 16.61 -7.18
N THR A 46 -15.77 17.63 -6.44
CA THR A 46 -16.25 18.03 -5.09
C THR A 46 -15.98 17.08 -3.91
N THR A 47 -15.59 15.83 -4.15
CA THR A 47 -15.17 14.85 -3.13
C THR A 47 -13.64 14.81 -3.00
N THR A 48 -13.13 14.53 -1.80
CA THR A 48 -11.70 14.26 -1.62
C THR A 48 -11.32 12.95 -2.31
N HIS A 49 -10.05 12.77 -2.70
CA HIS A 49 -9.56 11.50 -3.27
C HIS A 49 -9.90 10.30 -2.36
N TYR A 50 -9.94 10.51 -1.03
CA TYR A 50 -10.28 9.46 -0.09
C TYR A 50 -11.75 9.05 -0.16
N GLU A 51 -12.66 10.01 -0.27
CA GLU A 51 -14.10 9.77 -0.41
C GLU A 51 -14.44 9.12 -1.76
N ASP A 52 -13.79 9.58 -2.84
CA ASP A 52 -13.94 9.01 -4.17
C ASP A 52 -13.51 7.53 -4.20
N GLU A 53 -12.29 7.24 -3.73
CA GLU A 53 -11.78 5.87 -3.70
C GLU A 53 -12.62 4.95 -2.80
N LEU A 54 -13.05 5.46 -1.63
CA LEU A 54 -13.91 4.72 -0.71
C LEU A 54 -15.27 4.39 -1.33
N SER A 55 -15.78 5.21 -2.26
CA SER A 55 -17.06 4.98 -2.92
C SER A 55 -17.07 3.72 -3.81
N HIS A 56 -15.91 3.34 -4.36
CA HIS A 56 -15.78 2.21 -5.28
C HIS A 56 -14.88 1.08 -4.75
N ILE A 57 -14.32 1.18 -3.54
CA ILE A 57 -13.39 0.19 -2.95
C ILE A 57 -13.97 -1.24 -2.86
N ASN A 58 -15.29 -1.38 -2.83
CA ASN A 58 -15.98 -2.68 -2.72
C ASN A 58 -16.36 -3.28 -4.09
N THR A 59 -16.03 -2.61 -5.19
CA THR A 59 -16.34 -3.10 -6.54
C THR A 59 -15.38 -4.21 -6.96
N ASP A 60 -15.87 -5.08 -7.86
CA ASP A 60 -15.03 -6.12 -8.46
C ASP A 60 -13.91 -5.52 -9.32
N GLU A 61 -14.19 -4.41 -10.01
CA GLU A 61 -13.19 -3.66 -10.78
C GLU A 61 -12.06 -3.14 -9.89
N TYR A 62 -12.38 -2.53 -8.74
CA TYR A 62 -11.36 -2.11 -7.79
C TYR A 62 -10.52 -3.28 -7.28
N THR A 63 -11.14 -4.45 -7.04
CA THR A 63 -10.42 -5.65 -6.62
C THR A 63 -9.44 -6.12 -7.70
N LYS A 64 -9.87 -6.14 -8.97
CA LYS A 64 -9.04 -6.48 -10.11
C LYS A 64 -7.83 -5.55 -10.21
N GLU A 65 -8.06 -4.23 -10.21
CA GLU A 65 -7.02 -3.21 -10.28
C GLU A 65 -6.05 -3.26 -9.09
N TYR A 66 -6.55 -3.59 -7.90
CA TYR A 66 -5.72 -3.81 -6.73
C TYR A 66 -4.77 -5.00 -6.93
N ILE A 67 -5.26 -6.14 -7.44
CA ILE A 67 -4.43 -7.33 -7.68
C ILE A 67 -3.37 -7.04 -8.75
N ILE A 68 -3.75 -6.41 -9.87
CA ILE A 68 -2.81 -6.01 -10.94
C ILE A 68 -1.69 -5.13 -10.36
N ARG A 69 -2.06 -4.11 -9.57
CA ARG A 69 -1.09 -3.21 -8.95
C ARG A 69 -0.09 -3.95 -8.07
N VAL A 70 -0.55 -4.90 -7.27
CA VAL A 70 0.30 -5.71 -6.39
C VAL A 70 1.20 -6.67 -7.19
N ILE A 71 0.73 -7.23 -8.30
CA ILE A 71 1.56 -8.05 -9.20
C ILE A 71 2.69 -7.19 -9.81
N ASP A 72 2.36 -5.99 -10.28
CA ASP A 72 3.32 -5.11 -10.95
C ASP A 72 4.32 -4.47 -9.98
N HIS A 73 3.87 -4.05 -8.80
CA HIS A 73 4.67 -3.19 -7.89
C HIS A 73 4.98 -3.83 -6.54
N GLY A 74 4.40 -4.99 -6.23
CA GLY A 74 4.56 -5.65 -4.94
C GLY A 74 3.71 -5.05 -3.82
N SER A 75 3.96 -5.52 -2.59
CA SER A 75 3.33 -5.06 -1.36
C SER A 75 4.20 -5.36 -0.13
N ASN A 76 4.42 -4.33 0.69
CA ASN A 76 5.19 -4.41 1.94
C ASN A 76 4.40 -4.03 3.21
N ILE A 77 3.09 -3.85 3.11
CA ILE A 77 2.26 -3.30 4.21
C ILE A 77 1.61 -4.37 5.11
N LEU A 78 1.80 -5.65 4.78
CA LEU A 78 1.05 -6.75 5.39
C LEU A 78 1.82 -7.52 6.48
N ASP A 79 3.14 -7.38 6.54
CA ASP A 79 4.01 -7.96 7.59
C ASP A 79 3.84 -9.48 7.78
N PHE A 80 3.76 -10.21 6.67
CA PHE A 80 3.69 -11.67 6.67
C PHE A 80 5.07 -12.29 6.93
N LYS A 81 5.11 -13.46 7.57
CA LYS A 81 6.36 -14.19 7.85
C LYS A 81 7.14 -14.56 6.59
N GLY A 82 6.44 -14.76 5.48
CA GLY A 82 7.02 -15.01 4.16
C GLY A 82 7.75 -13.81 3.55
N GLY A 83 7.71 -12.64 4.20
CA GLY A 83 8.35 -11.43 3.74
C GLY A 83 7.42 -10.53 2.93
N GLU A 84 8.03 -9.55 2.28
CA GLU A 84 7.35 -8.65 1.35
C GLU A 84 7.06 -9.38 0.03
N MET A 85 5.97 -9.00 -0.63
CA MET A 85 5.72 -9.44 -2.01
C MET A 85 6.44 -8.48 -2.94
N GLU A 86 7.46 -8.96 -3.64
CA GLU A 86 8.12 -8.18 -4.70
C GLU A 86 7.19 -7.99 -5.91
N GLY A 87 7.41 -6.94 -6.69
CA GLY A 87 6.69 -6.72 -7.96
C GLY A 87 7.39 -7.38 -9.14
N GLY A 88 6.69 -7.55 -10.24
CA GLY A 88 7.26 -8.02 -11.51
C GLY A 88 7.39 -9.54 -11.65
N PHE A 89 6.66 -10.32 -10.84
CA PHE A 89 6.59 -11.78 -10.98
C PHE A 89 5.93 -12.25 -12.29
N ALA A 90 5.09 -11.39 -12.89
CA ALA A 90 4.47 -11.63 -14.18
C ALA A 90 4.71 -10.44 -15.11
N ALA A 91 4.62 -10.67 -16.42
CA ALA A 91 4.58 -9.58 -17.39
C ALA A 91 3.32 -8.74 -17.17
N HIS A 92 3.41 -7.43 -17.38
CA HIS A 92 2.29 -6.50 -17.23
C HIS A 92 1.05 -6.95 -18.04
N ASP A 93 1.25 -7.40 -19.28
CA ASP A 93 0.18 -7.91 -20.16
C ASP A 93 -0.50 -9.20 -19.65
N ASP A 94 0.13 -9.90 -18.69
CA ASP A 94 -0.42 -11.11 -18.06
C ASP A 94 -1.00 -10.84 -16.67
N ALA A 95 -0.69 -9.68 -16.06
CA ALA A 95 -1.20 -9.30 -14.74
C ALA A 95 -2.73 -9.26 -14.69
N GLU A 96 -3.38 -8.71 -15.73
CA GLU A 96 -4.85 -8.68 -15.81
C GLU A 96 -5.46 -10.10 -15.87
N LYS A 97 -4.85 -11.00 -16.65
CA LYS A 97 -5.31 -12.39 -16.78
C LYS A 97 -5.19 -13.15 -15.46
N ILE A 98 -4.07 -12.97 -14.77
CA ILE A 98 -3.82 -13.58 -13.45
C ILE A 98 -4.78 -12.98 -12.41
N ALA A 99 -5.00 -11.66 -12.43
CA ALA A 99 -5.92 -10.99 -11.52
C ALA A 99 -7.35 -11.54 -11.65
N CYS A 100 -7.84 -11.70 -12.88
CA CYS A 100 -9.14 -12.32 -13.11
C CYS A 100 -9.25 -13.74 -12.54
N TYR A 101 -8.22 -14.56 -12.71
CA TYR A 101 -8.20 -15.92 -12.14
C TYR A 101 -8.16 -15.90 -10.61
N VAL A 102 -7.32 -15.03 -10.01
CA VAL A 102 -7.22 -14.89 -8.54
C VAL A 102 -8.56 -14.46 -7.93
N MET A 103 -9.33 -13.60 -8.60
CA MET A 103 -10.64 -13.17 -8.12
C MET A 103 -11.62 -14.34 -7.94
N GLU A 104 -11.47 -15.44 -8.70
CA GLU A 104 -12.33 -16.61 -8.58
C GLU A 104 -12.23 -17.30 -7.22
N PHE A 105 -11.06 -17.25 -6.57
CA PHE A 105 -10.88 -17.78 -5.21
C PHE A 105 -11.80 -17.12 -4.19
N SER A 106 -12.16 -15.86 -4.42
CA SER A 106 -13.08 -15.07 -3.59
C SER A 106 -14.53 -15.08 -4.09
N GLY A 107 -14.83 -15.85 -5.15
CA GLY A 107 -16.15 -15.91 -5.79
C GLY A 107 -16.53 -14.65 -6.58
N LYS A 108 -15.57 -13.75 -6.84
CA LYS A 108 -15.78 -12.52 -7.61
C LYS A 108 -15.75 -12.80 -9.11
N LYS A 109 -16.42 -11.96 -9.88
CA LYS A 109 -16.50 -12.10 -11.34
C LYS A 109 -15.50 -11.18 -12.02
N CYS A 110 -14.77 -11.70 -13.00
CA CYS A 110 -14.05 -10.88 -13.96
C CYS A 110 -14.86 -10.77 -15.27
N THR A 111 -14.99 -9.56 -15.79
CA THR A 111 -15.63 -9.33 -17.10
C THR A 111 -14.68 -9.60 -18.26
N ALA A 112 -13.36 -9.49 -18.03
CA ALA A 112 -12.36 -9.74 -19.05
C ALA A 112 -12.20 -11.26 -19.28
N PRO A 113 -12.22 -11.72 -20.54
CA PRO A 113 -11.92 -13.11 -20.85
C PRO A 113 -10.44 -13.38 -20.56
N TYR A 114 -10.18 -14.31 -19.65
CA TYR A 114 -8.83 -14.78 -19.36
C TYR A 114 -8.68 -16.23 -19.88
N PRO A 115 -7.47 -16.63 -20.30
CA PRO A 115 -7.29 -17.91 -20.97
C PRO A 115 -7.40 -19.06 -19.98
N LYS A 116 -7.82 -20.24 -20.46
CA LYS A 116 -7.95 -21.46 -19.63
C LYS A 116 -6.64 -21.86 -18.92
N ASN A 117 -5.50 -21.40 -19.41
CA ASN A 117 -4.19 -21.65 -18.80
C ASN A 117 -3.81 -20.61 -17.74
N ALA A 118 -4.66 -19.63 -17.38
CA ALA A 118 -4.40 -18.72 -16.27
C ALA A 118 -4.19 -19.48 -14.94
N ALA A 119 -4.89 -20.61 -14.76
CA ALA A 119 -4.63 -21.53 -13.67
C ALA A 119 -3.18 -22.06 -13.66
N MET A 120 -2.65 -22.42 -14.83
CA MET A 120 -1.26 -22.90 -14.97
C MET A 120 -0.25 -21.78 -14.67
N PHE A 121 -0.52 -20.55 -15.13
CA PHE A 121 0.32 -19.40 -14.81
C PHE A 121 0.33 -19.12 -13.31
N TYR A 122 -0.85 -19.10 -12.69
CA TYR A 122 -0.97 -18.91 -11.26
C TYR A 122 -0.22 -19.99 -10.49
N THR A 123 -0.43 -21.29 -10.78
CA THR A 123 0.27 -22.35 -10.03
C THR A 123 1.78 -22.30 -10.22
N SER A 124 2.26 -21.93 -11.41
CA SER A 124 3.70 -21.87 -11.72
C SER A 124 4.42 -20.67 -11.09
N ILE A 125 3.74 -19.54 -10.92
CA ILE A 125 4.36 -18.26 -10.50
C ILE A 125 3.93 -17.88 -9.07
N CYS A 126 2.65 -18.05 -8.75
CA CYS A 126 2.02 -17.54 -7.53
C CYS A 126 1.78 -18.64 -6.49
N GLY A 127 1.49 -19.87 -6.95
CA GLY A 127 1.09 -21.01 -6.12
C GLY A 127 2.14 -21.42 -5.09
N GLY A 128 3.42 -21.18 -5.37
CA GLY A 128 4.52 -21.46 -4.43
C GLY A 128 4.42 -20.71 -3.10
N CYS A 129 3.80 -19.52 -3.08
CA CYS A 129 3.60 -18.71 -1.87
C CYS A 129 2.13 -18.65 -1.46
N HIS A 130 1.22 -18.48 -2.42
CA HIS A 130 -0.21 -18.34 -2.15
C HIS A 130 -0.97 -19.66 -2.10
N GLY A 131 -0.31 -20.79 -2.38
CA GLY A 131 -0.94 -22.10 -2.51
C GLY A 131 -1.75 -22.22 -3.80
N ASP A 132 -1.85 -23.42 -4.36
CA ASP A 132 -2.64 -23.69 -5.56
C ASP A 132 -4.15 -23.42 -5.35
N ASP A 133 -4.60 -23.47 -4.09
CA ASP A 133 -5.98 -23.15 -3.68
C ASP A 133 -6.17 -21.71 -3.18
N GLY A 134 -5.13 -20.87 -3.27
CA GLY A 134 -5.17 -19.46 -2.90
C GLY A 134 -5.20 -19.19 -1.39
N LYS A 135 -5.16 -20.19 -0.51
CA LYS A 135 -5.30 -19.99 0.95
C LYS A 135 -4.03 -19.51 1.65
N GLY A 136 -2.91 -19.44 0.93
CA GLY A 136 -1.58 -19.23 1.48
C GLY A 136 -1.06 -20.46 2.24
N LEU A 137 0.20 -20.38 2.67
CA LEU A 137 0.87 -21.48 3.39
C LEU A 137 0.72 -21.33 4.91
N GLY A 138 -0.47 -21.61 5.44
CA GLY A 138 -0.72 -21.66 6.89
C GLY A 138 -0.50 -20.33 7.62
N GLY A 139 -0.81 -19.21 6.95
CA GLY A 139 -0.60 -17.86 7.50
C GLY A 139 0.82 -17.30 7.29
N THR A 140 1.69 -18.02 6.57
CA THR A 140 3.00 -17.50 6.15
C THR A 140 2.85 -16.44 5.05
N TYR A 141 1.82 -16.57 4.22
CA TYR A 141 1.45 -15.69 3.11
C TYR A 141 -0.06 -15.40 3.17
N PRO A 142 -0.54 -14.31 2.54
CA PRO A 142 -1.95 -13.94 2.61
C PRO A 142 -2.89 -14.95 1.93
N ASP A 143 -4.08 -15.09 2.52
CA ASP A 143 -5.21 -15.85 2.01
C ASP A 143 -5.99 -15.02 0.97
N LEU A 144 -5.95 -15.45 -0.29
CA LEU A 144 -6.61 -14.83 -1.44
C LEU A 144 -8.08 -15.26 -1.59
N THR A 145 -8.54 -16.23 -0.79
CA THR A 145 -9.94 -16.71 -0.84
C THR A 145 -10.92 -15.81 -0.09
N LYS A 146 -10.41 -14.80 0.64
CA LYS A 146 -11.23 -13.86 1.39
C LYS A 146 -12.11 -13.02 0.44
N ALA A 147 -13.38 -12.85 0.81
CA ALA A 147 -14.33 -12.02 0.07
C ALA A 147 -13.84 -10.58 -0.14
N LYS A 148 -13.07 -10.06 0.81
CA LYS A 148 -12.28 -8.83 0.70
C LYS A 148 -10.83 -9.16 1.02
N LEU A 149 -9.91 -8.80 0.14
CA LEU A 149 -8.49 -9.04 0.35
C LEU A 149 -7.97 -8.19 1.51
N LEU A 150 -7.08 -8.76 2.33
CA LEU A 150 -6.55 -8.09 3.52
C LEU A 150 -5.93 -6.72 3.22
N GLY A 151 -5.23 -6.57 2.09
CA GLY A 151 -4.67 -5.27 1.72
C GLY A 151 -5.72 -4.24 1.31
N ILE A 152 -6.86 -4.67 0.77
CA ILE A 152 -8.02 -3.79 0.53
C ILE A 152 -8.64 -3.39 1.87
N GLU A 153 -8.75 -4.29 2.84
CA GLU A 153 -9.23 -3.96 4.20
C GLU A 153 -8.36 -2.91 4.90
N LYS A 154 -7.02 -3.06 4.79
CA LYS A 154 -6.09 -2.06 5.31
C LYS A 154 -6.22 -0.72 4.59
N ARG A 155 -6.34 -0.73 3.26
CA ARG A 155 -6.55 0.47 2.45
C ARG A 155 -7.84 1.18 2.84
N GLU A 156 -8.94 0.45 2.95
CA GLU A 156 -10.23 0.99 3.38
C GLU A 156 -10.13 1.65 4.76
N SER A 157 -9.47 0.99 5.71
CA SER A 157 -9.28 1.51 7.06
C SER A 157 -8.51 2.84 7.05
N PHE A 158 -7.46 2.92 6.23
CA PHE A 158 -6.69 4.15 6.01
C PHE A 158 -7.54 5.27 5.38
N LEU A 159 -8.29 4.98 4.31
CA LEU A 159 -9.15 5.96 3.65
C LEU A 159 -10.20 6.52 4.61
N ARG A 160 -10.79 5.65 5.44
CA ARG A 160 -11.75 6.04 6.48
C ARG A 160 -11.11 6.96 7.53
N SER A 161 -9.91 6.63 8.03
CA SER A 161 -9.23 7.50 8.99
C SER A 161 -8.92 8.88 8.39
N MET A 162 -8.50 8.94 7.13
CA MET A 162 -8.21 10.20 6.46
C MET A 162 -9.48 11.03 6.20
N SER A 163 -10.60 10.38 5.91
CA SER A 163 -11.89 11.06 5.68
C SER A 163 -12.48 11.65 6.97
N MET A 164 -12.11 11.14 8.15
CA MET A 164 -12.58 11.63 9.46
C MET A 164 -11.83 12.89 9.94
N HIS A 165 -10.69 13.25 9.34
CA HIS A 165 -9.88 14.41 9.71
C HIS A 165 -10.21 15.67 8.91
N LYS A 166 -11.42 15.76 8.34
CA LYS A 166 -11.90 16.90 7.56
C LYS A 166 -12.53 17.97 8.44
#